data_AF-A0A7X3DK44-F1
#
_entry.id   AF-A0A7X3DK44-F1
#
_cell.length_a   1.000
_cell.length_b   1.000
_cell.length_c   1.000
_cell.angle_alpha   90.00
_cell.angle_beta   90.00
_cell.angle_gamma   90.00
#
_symmetry.space_group_name_H-M   'P 1'
#
loop_
_entity.id
_entity.type
_entity.pdbx_description
1 polymer ?
#
loop_
_entity_poly.entity_id
_entity_poly.type
_entity_poly.pdbx_seq_one_letter_code
_entity_poly.pdbx_strand_id
1 'polypeptide(L)' 'MRLKKAAMEKTDLTGAELFRTSLAGMDLTACTLDRIVLSETCRELKGAVINAAQAAVVARILGIRVEP' A
#
# COMPACT_ATOMS: atom_id res chain seq x y z
N MET A 1 -10.64 -4.88 -9.73
CA MET A 1 -10.44 -3.76 -10.69
C MET A 1 -8.95 -3.59 -10.91
N ARG A 2 -8.46 -3.28 -12.13
CA ARG A 2 -7.02 -3.12 -12.40
C ARG A 2 -6.76 -1.72 -12.92
N LEU A 3 -6.09 -0.88 -12.13
CA LEU A 3 -5.64 0.44 -12.55
C LEU A 3 -4.47 0.23 -13.51
N LYS A 4 -4.64 0.55 -14.79
CA LYS A 4 -3.54 0.58 -15.77
C LYS A 4 -3.18 2.05 -15.99
N LYS A 5 -1.96 2.43 -15.60
CA LYS A 5 -1.38 3.79 -15.74
C LYS A 5 -2.00 4.89 -14.86
N ALA A 6 -2.56 4.55 -13.69
CA ALA A 6 -2.88 5.60 -12.71
C ALA A 6 -1.57 6.13 -12.11
N ALA A 7 -1.25 7.40 -12.35
CA ALA A 7 -0.21 8.10 -11.59
C ALA A 7 -0.87 8.60 -10.30
N MET A 8 -0.63 7.90 -9.19
CA MET A 8 -1.02 8.39 -7.87
C MET A 8 0.14 9.19 -7.31
N GLU A 9 0.16 10.49 -7.58
CA GLU A 9 1.14 11.40 -6.99
C GLU A 9 0.48 12.16 -5.84
N LYS A 10 1.07 12.06 -4.64
CA LYS A 10 0.66 12.81 -3.44
C LYS A 10 -0.80 12.61 -3.02
N THR A 11 -1.35 11.42 -3.26
CA THR A 11 -2.71 11.06 -2.82
C THR A 11 -2.72 10.62 -1.37
N ASP A 12 -3.66 11.13 -0.59
CA ASP A 12 -3.96 10.59 0.73
C ASP A 12 -4.90 9.39 0.59
N LEU A 13 -4.40 8.20 0.92
CA LEU A 13 -5.14 6.93 0.93
C LEU A 13 -5.41 6.46 2.36
N THR A 14 -5.39 7.36 3.35
CA THR A 14 -5.62 7.00 4.74
C THR A 14 -6.96 6.30 4.92
N GLY A 15 -6.95 5.09 5.47
CA GLY A 15 -8.14 4.28 5.69
C GLY A 15 -8.76 3.69 4.41
N ALA A 16 -8.09 3.79 3.26
CA ALA A 16 -8.63 3.28 2.00
C ALA A 16 -8.75 1.74 2.03
N GLU A 17 -9.89 1.23 1.55
CA GLU A 17 -10.09 -0.19 1.29
C GLU A 17 -9.55 -0.54 -0.10
N LEU A 18 -8.37 -1.15 -0.12
CA LEU A 18 -7.67 -1.52 -1.36
C LEU A 18 -7.83 -3.00 -1.69
N PHE A 19 -8.63 -3.75 -0.91
CA PHE A 19 -8.87 -5.17 -1.09
C PHE A 19 -9.20 -5.52 -2.55
N ARG A 20 -8.53 -6.55 -3.10
CA ARG A 20 -8.66 -7.00 -4.51
C ARG A 20 -8.29 -5.96 -5.57
N THR A 21 -7.66 -4.85 -5.19
CA THR A 21 -7.14 -3.84 -6.13
C THR A 21 -5.66 -4.06 -6.35
N SER A 22 -5.28 -4.48 -7.56
CA SER A 22 -3.88 -4.67 -7.92
C SER A 22 -3.18 -3.33 -8.11
N LEU A 23 -2.16 -3.04 -7.29
CA LEU A 23 -1.29 -1.86 -7.37
C LEU A 23 0.08 -2.17 -7.99
N ALA A 24 0.24 -3.36 -8.60
CA ALA A 24 1.46 -3.75 -9.29
C ALA A 24 1.92 -2.70 -10.32
N GLY A 25 3.17 -2.26 -10.20
CA GLY A 25 3.80 -1.25 -11.06
C GLY A 25 3.49 0.20 -10.70
N MET A 26 2.76 0.45 -9.60
CA MET A 26 2.51 1.81 -9.11
C MET A 26 3.64 2.29 -8.20
N ASP A 27 4.07 3.53 -8.39
CA ASP A 27 4.90 4.24 -7.41
C ASP A 27 3.99 4.94 -6.40
N LEU A 28 4.08 4.53 -5.14
CA LEU A 28 3.30 5.06 -4.02
C LEU A 28 4.17 5.83 -3.02
N THR A 29 5.44 6.08 -3.34
CA THR A 29 6.42 6.67 -2.42
C THR A 29 6.01 8.05 -1.89
N ALA A 30 5.19 8.78 -2.65
CA ALA A 30 4.64 10.08 -2.28
C ALA A 30 3.20 10.03 -1.69
N CYS A 31 2.57 8.86 -1.62
CA CYS A 31 1.21 8.72 -1.09
C CYS A 31 1.19 8.49 0.43
N THR A 32 0.08 8.84 1.09
CA THR A 32 -0.15 8.47 2.50
C THR A 32 -0.90 7.15 2.55
N LEU A 33 -0.35 6.14 3.23
CA LEU A 33 -0.89 4.76 3.27
C LEU A 33 -1.37 4.34 4.66
N ASP A 34 -1.63 5.29 5.55
CA ASP A 34 -1.96 4.97 6.94
C ASP A 34 -3.30 4.25 7.06
N ARG A 35 -3.34 3.17 7.86
CA ARG A 35 -4.55 2.39 8.14
C ARG A 35 -5.26 1.84 6.88
N ILE A 36 -4.58 1.67 5.75
CA ILE A 36 -5.15 0.99 4.59
C ILE A 36 -5.58 -0.45 4.92
N VAL A 37 -6.59 -0.93 4.20
CA VAL A 37 -7.05 -2.32 4.29
C VAL A 37 -6.61 -3.08 3.04
N LEU A 38 -5.88 -4.19 3.26
CA LEU A 38 -5.40 -5.11 2.22
C LEU A 38 -5.86 -6.54 2.53
N SER A 39 -5.63 -7.47 1.61
CA SER A 39 -5.74 -8.89 1.93
C SER A 39 -4.63 -9.32 2.89
N GLU A 40 -4.85 -10.41 3.65
CA GLU A 40 -3.85 -10.99 4.56
C GLU A 40 -2.51 -11.33 3.86
N THR A 41 -2.55 -11.60 2.57
CA THR A 41 -1.37 -11.91 1.76
C THR A 41 -0.64 -10.67 1.22
N CYS A 42 -1.19 -9.48 1.43
CA CYS A 42 -0.73 -8.22 0.83
C CYS A 42 -0.54 -8.28 -0.70
N ARG A 43 -1.26 -9.17 -1.40
CA ARG A 43 -1.08 -9.42 -2.84
C ARG A 43 -1.34 -8.16 -3.67
N GLU A 44 -2.20 -7.27 -3.20
CA GLU A 44 -2.49 -5.97 -3.80
C GLU A 44 -1.23 -5.12 -4.02
N LEU A 45 -0.27 -5.18 -3.10
CA LEU A 45 0.99 -4.41 -3.15
C LEU A 45 2.11 -5.11 -3.92
N LYS A 46 1.92 -6.34 -4.40
CA LYS A 46 2.97 -7.09 -5.08
C LYS A 46 3.42 -6.35 -6.34
N GLY A 47 4.67 -5.87 -6.33
CA GLY A 47 5.27 -5.10 -7.43
C GLY A 47 4.95 -3.59 -7.41
N ALA A 48 4.31 -3.07 -6.36
CA ALA A 48 4.26 -1.63 -6.10
C ALA A 48 5.58 -1.15 -5.48
N VAL A 49 5.88 0.13 -5.63
CA VAL A 49 7.02 0.78 -4.97
C VAL A 49 6.50 1.62 -3.80
N ILE A 50 7.08 1.40 -2.61
CA ILE A 50 6.81 2.16 -1.39
C ILE A 50 8.14 2.63 -0.79
N ASN A 51 8.10 3.67 0.04
CA ASN A 51 9.25 4.13 0.80
C ASN A 51 9.43 3.30 2.10
N ALA A 52 10.58 3.46 2.75
CA ALA A 52 10.92 2.71 3.96
C ALA A 52 9.96 2.97 5.13
N ALA A 53 9.47 4.20 5.30
CA ALA A 53 8.54 4.57 6.37
C ALA A 53 7.17 3.87 6.19
N GLN A 54 6.72 3.69 4.94
CA GLN A 54 5.50 2.97 4.60
C GLN A 54 5.59 1.47 4.87
N ALA A 55 6.80 0.88 4.93
CA ALA A 55 6.98 -0.54 5.19
C ALA A 55 6.39 -0.97 6.54
N ALA A 56 6.38 -0.06 7.53
CA ALA A 56 5.77 -0.31 8.84
C ALA A 56 4.26 -0.56 8.75
N VAL A 57 3.57 0.07 7.78
CA VAL A 57 2.15 -0.18 7.51
C VAL A 57 1.95 -1.62 7.05
N VAL A 58 2.75 -2.07 6.08
CA VAL A 58 2.66 -3.42 5.53
C VAL A 58 3.01 -4.48 6.58
N ALA A 59 4.08 -4.25 7.35
CA ALA A 59 4.49 -5.14 8.43
C ALA A 59 3.35 -5.38 9.44
N ARG A 60 2.67 -4.31 9.87
CA ARG A 60 1.52 -4.41 10.78
C ARG A 60 0.35 -5.21 10.20
N ILE A 61 0.07 -5.08 8.90
CA ILE A 61 -0.99 -5.86 8.23
C ILE A 61 -0.64 -7.36 8.23
N LEU A 62 0.65 -7.69 8.10
CA LEU A 62 1.16 -9.06 8.19
C LEU A 62 1.27 -9.58 9.65
N GLY A 63 0.80 -8.82 10.65
CA GLY A 63 0.90 -9.18 12.06
C GLY A 63 2.31 -9.01 12.66
N ILE A 64 3.21 -8.32 11.96
CA ILE A 64 4.57 -8.03 12.46
C ILE A 64 4.53 -6.74 13.28
N ARG A 65 5.09 -6.81 14.50
CA ARG A 65 5.30 -5.65 15.35
C ARG A 65 6.54 -4.89 14.90
N VAL A 66 6.41 -3.58 14.72
CA VAL A 66 7.50 -2.67 14.34
C VAL A 66 7.83 -1.78 15.52
N GLU A 67 9.12 -1.69 15.86
CA GLU A 67 9.63 -0.79 16.90
C GLU A 67 10.40 0.38 16.27
N PRO A 68 10.53 1.53 16.97
CA PRO A 68 11.20 2.73 16.46
C PRO A 68 12.68 2.53 16.09
#